data_AF-A0A6N3X2W7-F1
#
_entry.id   AF-A0A6N3X2W7-F1
#
_cell.length_a   1.000
_cell.length_b   1.000
_cell.length_c   1.000
_cell.angle_alpha   90.00
_cell.angle_beta   90.00
_cell.angle_gamma   90.00
#
_symmetry.space_group_name_H-M   'P 1'
#
loop_
_entity.id
_entity.type
_entity.pdbx_description
1 polymer ?
#
loop_
_entity_poly.entity_id
_entity_poly.type
_entity_poly.pdbx_seq_one_letter_code
_entity_poly.pdbx_strand_id
1 'polypeptide(L)'
;MISSENSRQAVLVGAFVTVFLAELGDKTQLATLMLAAQSNHPWQVFLGAGTALMTSSLLGVLLGQWLGRVLPQNLVKQLAGALMVVLGLFFCVKSYVIL
;
A
#
# COMPACT_ATOMS: atom_id res chain seq x y z
N MET A 1 26.56 18.34 -14.65
CA MET A 1 26.51 17.03 -13.97
C MET A 1 25.84 17.05 -12.58
N ILE A 2 25.43 18.23 -12.05
CA ILE A 2 24.89 18.37 -10.67
C ILE A 2 23.34 18.31 -10.60
N SER A 3 22.63 18.29 -11.74
CA SER A 3 21.16 18.35 -11.76
C SER A 3 20.46 16.97 -11.60
N SER A 4 21.15 15.86 -11.90
CA SER A 4 20.54 14.51 -11.82
C SER A 4 20.41 13.99 -10.39
N GLU A 5 21.31 14.36 -9.47
CA GLU A 5 21.32 13.83 -8.10
C GLU A 5 20.14 14.40 -7.29
N ASN A 6 19.89 15.70 -7.42
CA ASN A 6 18.78 16.38 -6.76
C ASN A 6 17.41 15.89 -7.25
N SER A 7 17.30 15.54 -8.54
CA SER A 7 16.06 15.00 -9.12
C SER A 7 15.74 13.59 -8.61
N ARG A 8 16.76 12.74 -8.44
CA ARG A 8 16.58 11.39 -7.91
C ARG A 8 16.22 11.41 -6.42
N GLN A 9 16.86 12.27 -5.64
CA GLN A 9 16.50 12.47 -4.23
C GLN A 9 15.09 13.05 -4.07
N ALA A 10 14.69 14.01 -4.92
CA ALA A 10 13.34 14.57 -4.91
C ALA A 10 12.26 13.51 -5.22
N VAL A 11 12.52 12.60 -6.17
CA VAL A 11 11.59 11.50 -6.47
C VAL A 11 11.50 10.50 -5.31
N LEU A 12 12.63 10.15 -4.69
CA LEU A 12 12.64 9.22 -3.55
C LEU A 12 11.93 9.80 -2.32
N VAL A 13 12.24 11.05 -1.96
CA VAL A 13 11.59 11.73 -0.84
C VAL A 13 10.11 11.97 -1.13
N GLY A 14 9.77 12.39 -2.35
CA GLY A 14 8.38 12.58 -2.75
C GLY A 14 7.57 11.29 -2.67
N ALA A 15 8.07 10.20 -3.25
CA ALA A 15 7.42 8.90 -3.18
C ALA A 15 7.29 8.40 -1.73
N PHE A 16 8.36 8.53 -0.93
CA PHE A 16 8.33 8.16 0.49
C PHE A 16 7.26 8.95 1.24
N VAL A 17 7.25 10.28 1.14
CA VAL A 17 6.29 11.13 1.86
C VAL A 17 4.86 10.86 1.40
N THR A 18 4.61 10.73 0.10
CA THR A 18 3.27 10.44 -0.42
C THR A 18 2.76 9.08 0.06
N VAL A 19 3.59 8.02 -0.03
CA VAL A 19 3.20 6.69 0.44
C VAL A 19 3.06 6.68 1.96
N PHE A 20 3.96 7.32 2.69
CA PHE A 20 3.91 7.41 4.14
C PHE A 20 2.63 8.11 4.62
N LEU A 21 2.25 9.24 4.02
CA LEU A 21 0.99 9.91 4.33
C LEU A 21 -0.23 9.07 3.95
N ALA A 22 -0.18 8.35 2.82
CA ALA A 22 -1.29 7.50 2.37
C ALA A 22 -1.49 6.29 3.29
N GLU A 23 -0.41 5.77 3.89
CA GLU A 23 -0.41 4.57 4.74
C GLU A 23 -0.49 4.89 6.24
N LEU A 24 -0.35 6.16 6.65
CA LEU A 24 -0.37 6.58 8.05
C LEU A 24 -1.76 6.31 8.67
N GLY A 25 -1.79 5.42 9.67
CA GLY A 25 -3.02 5.08 10.38
C GLY A 25 -3.91 4.08 9.64
N ASP A 26 -3.36 3.32 8.69
CA ASP A 26 -4.09 2.21 8.09
C ASP A 26 -4.51 1.17 9.15
N LYS A 27 -5.61 0.48 8.87
CA LYS A 27 -6.16 -0.57 9.73
C LYS A 27 -5.14 -1.67 10.02
N THR A 28 -4.21 -1.95 9.11
CA THR A 28 -3.12 -2.91 9.37
C THR A 28 -2.14 -2.41 10.44
N GLN A 29 -1.89 -1.10 10.55
CA GLN A 29 -1.03 -0.53 11.60
C GLN A 29 -1.70 -0.61 12.97
N LEU A 30 -3.00 -0.33 13.06
CA LEU A 30 -3.74 -0.49 14.31
C LEU A 30 -3.85 -1.96 14.71
N ALA A 31 -4.07 -2.87 13.75
CA ALA A 31 -4.10 -4.31 14.01
C ALA A 31 -2.75 -4.85 14.50
N THR A 32 -1.63 -4.42 13.90
CA THR A 32 -0.29 -4.82 14.34
C THR A 32 0.08 -4.23 15.70
N LEU A 33 -0.34 -3.00 16.00
CA LEU A 33 -0.16 -2.39 17.31
C LEU A 33 -0.98 -3.11 18.40
N MET A 34 -2.23 -3.47 18.11
CA MET A 34 -3.08 -4.28 18.99
C MET A 34 -2.48 -5.67 19.23
N LEU A 35 -1.98 -6.32 18.17
CA LEU A 35 -1.33 -7.62 18.26
C LEU A 35 -0.04 -7.53 19.10
N ALA A 36 0.76 -6.48 18.91
CA ALA A 36 1.96 -6.23 19.69
C ALA A 36 1.63 -5.95 21.16
N ALA A 37 0.54 -5.23 21.45
CA ALA A 37 0.08 -4.93 22.80
C ALA A 37 -0.45 -6.17 23.55
N GLN A 38 -1.04 -7.14 22.86
CA GLN A 38 -1.50 -8.41 23.44
C GLN A 38 -0.39 -9.47 23.54
N SER A 39 0.68 -9.33 22.76
CA SER A 39 1.76 -10.31 22.70
C SER A 39 2.80 -10.07 23.80
N ASN A 40 3.18 -11.11 24.53
CA ASN A 40 4.31 -11.05 25.47
C ASN A 40 5.69 -10.83 24.78
N HIS A 41 5.73 -10.88 23.44
CA HIS A 41 6.94 -10.73 22.63
C HIS A 41 6.73 -9.71 21.48
N PRO A 42 6.73 -8.40 21.77
CA PRO A 42 6.48 -7.35 20.77
C PRO A 42 7.49 -7.35 19.61
N TRP A 43 8.72 -7.81 19.86
CA TRP A 43 9.75 -7.90 18.82
C TRP A 43 9.44 -8.94 17.74
N GLN A 44 8.80 -10.06 18.11
CA GLN A 44 8.39 -11.09 17.15
C GLN A 44 7.24 -10.59 16.27
N VAL A 45 6.31 -9.82 16.85
CA VAL A 45 5.23 -9.18 16.10
C VAL A 45 5.79 -8.14 15.12
N PHE A 46 6.76 -7.33 15.55
CA PHE A 46 7.42 -6.37 14.67
C PHE A 46 8.09 -7.05 13.48
N LEU A 47 8.87 -8.11 13.71
CA LEU A 47 9.54 -8.85 12.63
C LEU A 47 8.53 -9.56 11.72
N GLY A 48 7.49 -10.18 12.28
CA GLY A 48 6.44 -10.83 11.49
C GLY A 48 5.66 -9.85 10.62
N ALA A 49 5.19 -8.75 11.20
CA ALA A 49 4.48 -7.71 10.47
C ALA A 49 5.36 -7.02 9.42
N GLY A 50 6.62 -6.71 9.78
CA GLY A 50 7.58 -6.08 8.88
C GLY A 50 7.93 -6.97 7.68
N THR A 51 8.19 -8.26 7.92
CA THR A 51 8.47 -9.21 6.83
C THR A 51 7.24 -9.47 5.95
N ALA A 52 6.05 -9.55 6.53
CA ALA A 52 4.80 -9.66 5.79
C ALA A 52 4.57 -8.43 4.89
N LEU A 53 4.78 -7.22 5.42
CA LEU A 53 4.66 -5.97 4.68
C LEU A 53 5.67 -5.93 3.52
N MET A 54 6.95 -6.18 3.79
CA MET A 54 7.98 -6.21 2.74
C MET A 54 7.67 -7.22 1.64
N THR A 55 7.23 -8.42 2.01
CA THR A 55 6.89 -9.47 1.05
C THR A 55 5.69 -9.06 0.20
N SER A 56 4.64 -8.53 0.83
CA SER A 56 3.43 -8.04 0.15
C SER A 56 3.76 -6.91 -0.83
N SER A 57 4.54 -5.90 -0.40
CA SER A 57 4.97 -4.80 -1.25
C SER A 57 5.83 -5.28 -2.43
N LEU A 58 6.76 -6.21 -2.19
CA LEU A 58 7.61 -6.76 -3.24
C LEU A 58 6.77 -7.50 -4.29
N LEU A 59 5.84 -8.35 -3.86
CA LEU A 59 4.91 -9.03 -4.77
C LEU A 59 4.06 -8.04 -5.55
N GLY A 60 3.54 -7.00 -4.89
CA GLY A 60 2.76 -5.94 -5.54
C GLY A 60 3.55 -5.21 -6.63
N VAL A 61 4.82 -4.86 -6.37
CA VAL A 61 5.68 -4.20 -7.36
C VAL A 61 6.03 -5.13 -8.53
N LEU A 62 6.34 -6.40 -8.26
CA LEU A 62 6.64 -7.38 -9.31
C LEU A 62 5.44 -7.61 -10.22
N LEU A 63 4.26 -7.82 -9.63
CA LEU A 63 3.01 -7.96 -10.37
C LEU A 63 2.67 -6.68 -11.14
N GLY A 64 2.81 -5.51 -10.53
CA GLY A 64 2.58 -4.22 -11.17
C GLY A 64 3.51 -3.97 -12.36
N GLN A 65 4.80 -4.29 -12.23
CA GLN A 65 5.75 -4.22 -13.35
C GLN A 65 5.40 -5.18 -14.48
N TRP A 66 5.04 -6.42 -14.16
CA TRP A 66 4.65 -7.41 -15.16
C TRP A 66 3.39 -6.96 -15.91
N LEU A 67 2.38 -6.50 -15.16
CA LEU A 67 1.12 -6.03 -15.70
C LEU A 67 1.30 -4.78 -16.57
N GLY A 68 2.18 -3.86 -16.18
CA GLY A 68 2.52 -2.66 -16.94
C GLY A 68 3.28 -2.92 -18.24
N ARG A 69 3.89 -4.10 -18.42
CA ARG A 69 4.48 -4.51 -19.71
C ARG A 69 3.45 -5.07 -20.69
N VAL A 70 2.38 -5.67 -20.17
CA VAL A 70 1.34 -6.34 -20.97
C VAL A 70 0.21 -5.38 -21.32
N LEU A 71 -0.14 -4.45 -20.43
CA LEU A 71 -1.27 -3.54 -20.58
C LEU A 71 -0.86 -2.09 -20.82
N PRO A 72 -1.53 -1.36 -21.73
CA PRO A 72 -1.28 0.06 -21.92
C PRO A 72 -1.70 0.86 -20.68
N GLN A 73 -0.87 1.83 -20.29
CA GLN A 73 -1.01 2.61 -19.05
C GLN A 73 -2.38 3.29 -18.89
N ASN A 74 -3.03 3.67 -19.99
CA ASN A 74 -4.37 4.26 -19.98
C ASN A 74 -5.44 3.27 -19.50
N LEU A 75 -5.38 2.02 -19.96
CA LEU A 75 -6.32 0.98 -19.54
C LEU A 75 -6.13 0.64 -18.06
N VAL A 76 -4.89 0.51 -17.60
CA VAL A 76 -4.59 0.24 -16.18
C VAL A 76 -5.18 1.32 -15.28
N LYS A 77 -5.04 2.59 -15.66
CA LYS A 77 -5.54 3.72 -14.88
C LYS A 77 -7.08 3.76 -14.82
N GLN A 78 -7.74 3.48 -15.94
CA GLN A 78 -9.20 3.40 -16.02
C GLN A 78 -9.76 2.21 -15.22
N LEU A 79 -9.15 1.03 -15.37
CA LEU A 79 -9.51 -0.18 -14.62
C LEU A 79 -9.34 0.02 -13.12
N ALA A 80 -8.21 0.59 -12.69
CA ALA A 80 -7.95 0.88 -11.27
C ALA A 80 -9.03 1.83 -10.70
N GLY A 81 -9.36 2.90 -11.41
CA GLY A 81 -10.42 3.83 -11.00
C GLY A 81 -11.80 3.17 -10.93
N ALA A 82 -12.17 2.38 -11.95
CA ALA A 82 -13.43 1.66 -11.96
C ALA A 82 -13.53 0.65 -10.81
N LEU A 83 -12.47 -0.14 -10.59
CA LEU A 83 -12.37 -1.06 -9.44
C LEU A 83 -12.53 -0.32 -8.11
N MET A 84 -11.89 0.85 -7.96
CA MET A 84 -12.00 1.67 -6.76
C MET A 84 -13.44 2.08 -6.47
N VAL A 85 -14.18 2.54 -7.50
CA VAL A 85 -15.60 2.93 -7.38
C VAL A 85 -16.48 1.72 -7.05
N VAL A 86 -16.28 0.60 -7.75
CA VAL A 86 -17.05 -0.64 -7.52
C VAL A 86 -16.83 -1.17 -6.11
N LEU A 87 -15.58 -1.24 -5.65
CA LEU A 87 -15.26 -1.67 -4.29
C LEU A 87 -15.81 -0.69 -3.26
N GLY A 88 -15.69 0.62 -3.49
CA GLY A 88 -16.27 1.63 -2.60
C GLY A 88 -17.78 1.50 -2.44
N LEU A 89 -18.50 1.31 -3.55
CA LEU A 89 -19.95 1.05 -3.53
C LEU A 89 -20.28 -0.27 -2.83
N PHE A 90 -19.52 -1.33 -3.10
CA PHE A 90 -19.71 -2.62 -2.44
C PHE A 90 -19.54 -2.53 -0.92
N PHE A 91 -18.48 -1.86 -0.44
CA PHE A 91 -18.27 -1.63 0.99
C PHE A 91 -19.38 -0.77 1.61
N CYS A 92 -19.87 0.26 0.88
CA CYS A 92 -20.98 1.10 1.32
C CYS A 92 -22.27 0.29 1.50
N VAL A 93 -22.66 -0.50 0.49
CA VAL A 93 -23.86 -1.36 0.55
C VAL A 93 -23.72 -2.40 1.65
N LYS A 94 -22.56 -3.05 1.75
CA LYS A 94 -22.33 -4.07 2.78
C LYS A 94 -22.34 -3.47 4.19
N SER A 95 -21.85 -2.24 4.37
CA SER A 95 -21.97 -1.53 5.64
C SER A 95 -23.42 -1.19 5.96
N TYR A 96 -24.24 -0.83 4.97
CA TYR A 96 -25.66 -0.50 5.19
C TYR A 96 -26.52 -1.74 5.51
N VAL A 97 -26.17 -2.91 4.98
CA VAL A 97 -26.88 -4.19 5.20
C VAL A 97 -26.50 -4.88 6.51
N ILE A 98 -25.34 -4.57 7.08
CA ILE A 98 -24.82 -5.18 8.32
C ILE A 98 -25.18 -4.38 9.58
N LEU A 99 -25.64 -3.13 9.44
CA LEU A 99 -26.35 -2.40 10.49
C LEU A 99 -27.84 -2.73 10.49
#